data_AF-A0A1B6M1B2-F1
#
_entry.id   AF-A0A1B6M1B2-F1
#
_cell.length_a   1.000
_cell.length_b   1.000
_cell.length_c   1.000
_cell.angle_alpha   90.00
_cell.angle_beta   90.00
_cell.angle_gamma   90.00
#
_symmetry.space_group_name_H-M   'P 1'
#
loop_
_entity.id
_entity.type
_entity.pdbx_description
1 polymer ?
#
loop_
_entity_poly.entity_id
_entity_poly.type
_entity_poly.pdbx_seq_one_letter_code
_entity_poly.pdbx_strand_id
1 'polypeptide(L)'
;MLAKNLTVNTPKKFKITTLLCGHTNAQIPCNKAARVHQMSEEELVQFCGEPCSQLLTCEHPCSGSCSECMQGRIHTMCSQPCGNVLICGHSCPVPCREVCPPCEQLCKHRCKHSKCVRKCGAVCVPCKEPCDYECAHLKCHRMCGEPCDRKPCYESCPLTLACTHPCVGFCGEPCPPCRQCEPHHFEEIFYTGEETEDDAKWVYLQDCKHTLESTGLEHWLNMEQEGSEIVAKTCPRCKTSIVTVQRFMNLIKETYKDVQIVKQQCYGKLDEIRKERIQCIRRLQAIQFVKMVYPENEADELEYLYQKLNTELPEVKMKKRNAMGSQKAQLLCFLTEFFILLYKRKQEVWEKLNDEAKSVLTKKINFLSQLLKKREQKISEQEMKSFELEVKRILRLCDLLIYTSSPEYRMASSYSGAKDTREMAESIIHSVAIYNEILDDKM
;
A
#
# COMPACT_ATOMS: atom_id res chain seq x y z
N MET A 1 33.43 -8.82 26.97
CA MET A 1 33.39 -9.74 25.81
C MET A 1 32.77 -11.05 26.27
N LEU A 2 31.69 -11.48 25.61
CA LEU A 2 31.32 -12.88 25.34
C LEU A 2 29.92 -12.84 24.70
N ALA A 3 29.90 -12.64 23.38
CA ALA A 3 28.72 -12.82 22.58
C ALA A 3 28.40 -14.33 22.55
N LYS A 4 27.24 -14.72 23.12
CA LYS A 4 26.69 -16.06 22.91
C LYS A 4 26.22 -16.13 21.46
N ASN A 5 26.98 -16.85 20.63
CA ASN A 5 26.57 -17.25 19.29
C ASN A 5 25.29 -18.10 19.40
N LEU A 6 24.16 -17.52 19.01
CA LEU A 6 22.95 -18.27 18.67
C LEU A 6 23.29 -19.11 17.43
N THR A 7 23.49 -20.41 17.65
CA THR A 7 23.60 -21.39 16.56
C THR A 7 22.32 -21.34 15.74
N VAL A 8 22.44 -20.88 14.51
CA VAL A 8 21.36 -20.91 13.51
C VAL A 8 20.96 -22.36 13.29
N ASN A 9 19.74 -22.73 13.69
CA ASN A 9 19.15 -24.04 13.46
C ASN A 9 18.94 -24.25 11.95
N THR A 10 19.88 -24.91 11.28
CA THR A 10 19.75 -25.25 9.86
C THR A 10 18.74 -26.39 9.68
N PRO A 11 17.69 -26.23 8.84
CA PRO A 11 16.72 -27.28 8.55
C PRO A 11 17.38 -28.45 7.81
N LYS A 12 16.95 -29.68 8.10
CA LYS A 12 17.44 -30.90 7.41
C LYS A 12 16.59 -31.14 6.17
N LYS A 13 17.22 -31.42 5.03
CA LYS A 13 16.55 -31.85 3.80
C LYS A 13 16.30 -33.36 3.87
N PHE A 14 15.05 -33.78 3.71
CA PHE A 14 14.67 -35.20 3.65
C PHE A 14 14.29 -35.54 2.20
N LYS A 15 14.75 -36.70 1.70
CA LYS A 15 14.24 -37.25 0.44
C LYS A 15 12.88 -37.90 0.71
N ILE A 16 11.81 -37.14 0.53
CA ILE A 16 10.43 -37.62 0.54
C ILE A 16 10.03 -37.94 -0.91
N THR A 17 9.30 -39.04 -1.13
CA THR A 17 8.99 -39.57 -2.47
C THR A 17 8.24 -38.55 -3.33
N THR A 18 7.15 -37.97 -2.83
CA THR A 18 6.40 -36.83 -3.40
C THR A 18 5.44 -36.29 -2.33
N LEU A 19 5.34 -34.97 -2.14
CA LEU A 19 4.37 -34.31 -1.25
C LEU A 19 3.01 -34.12 -1.96
N LEU A 20 1.93 -33.84 -1.21
CA LEU A 20 0.59 -33.56 -1.77
C LEU A 20 0.56 -32.43 -2.82
N CYS A 21 1.51 -31.49 -2.76
CA CYS A 21 1.65 -30.44 -3.76
C CYS A 21 2.40 -30.88 -5.03
N GLY A 22 2.78 -32.15 -5.16
CA GLY A 22 3.55 -32.69 -6.29
C GLY A 22 5.06 -32.46 -6.22
N HIS A 23 5.54 -31.74 -5.20
CA HIS A 23 6.97 -31.44 -5.04
C HIS A 23 7.70 -32.46 -4.14
N THR A 24 9.02 -32.51 -4.23
CA THR A 24 9.87 -33.44 -3.44
C THR A 24 10.73 -32.75 -2.37
N ASN A 25 10.72 -31.41 -2.34
CA ASN A 25 11.62 -30.61 -1.50
C ASN A 25 10.97 -30.22 -0.16
N ALA A 26 11.08 -31.09 0.85
CA ALA A 26 10.64 -30.81 2.22
C ALA A 26 11.79 -30.31 3.11
N GLN A 27 11.62 -29.13 3.71
CA GLN A 27 12.56 -28.50 4.63
C GLN A 27 12.06 -28.65 6.07
N ILE A 28 12.39 -29.75 6.72
CA ILE A 28 11.84 -30.07 8.04
C ILE A 28 12.76 -29.50 9.15
N PRO A 29 12.20 -28.74 10.11
CA PRO A 29 12.93 -28.26 11.27
C PRO A 29 13.58 -29.38 12.09
N CYS A 30 14.77 -29.14 12.64
CA CYS A 30 15.55 -30.14 13.37
C CYS A 30 14.81 -30.76 14.55
N ASN A 31 13.95 -29.99 15.24
CA ASN A 31 13.13 -30.45 16.36
C ASN A 31 11.97 -31.37 15.94
N LYS A 32 11.60 -31.40 14.65
CA LYS A 32 10.55 -32.27 14.10
C LYS A 32 11.13 -33.47 13.32
N ALA A 33 12.41 -33.44 13.00
CA ALA A 33 13.13 -34.48 12.25
C ALA A 33 12.91 -35.91 12.79
N ALA A 34 12.84 -36.08 14.11
CA ALA A 34 12.68 -37.41 14.73
C ALA A 34 11.29 -38.03 14.50
N ARG A 35 10.27 -37.23 14.17
CA ARG A 35 8.88 -37.66 14.02
C ARG A 35 8.36 -37.54 12.59
N VAL A 36 9.24 -37.32 11.61
CA VAL A 36 8.86 -37.12 10.19
C VAL A 36 8.00 -38.27 9.65
N HIS A 37 8.32 -39.51 10.01
CA HIS A 37 7.57 -40.69 9.58
C HIS A 37 6.20 -40.84 10.26
N GLN A 38 5.92 -40.06 11.31
CA GLN A 38 4.65 -40.03 12.02
C GLN A 38 3.79 -38.83 11.61
N MET A 39 4.31 -37.93 10.78
CA MET A 39 3.59 -36.77 10.30
C MET A 39 2.66 -37.18 9.18
N SER A 40 1.47 -36.60 9.16
CA SER A 40 0.54 -36.81 8.07
C SER A 40 1.02 -36.11 6.79
N GLU A 41 0.49 -36.50 5.63
CA GLU A 41 0.86 -35.86 4.36
C GLU A 41 0.51 -34.35 4.36
N GLU A 42 -0.56 -33.96 5.06
CA GLU A 42 -0.98 -32.58 5.26
C GLU A 42 -0.01 -31.78 6.14
N GLU A 43 0.63 -32.42 7.12
CA GLU A 43 1.66 -31.78 7.93
C GLU A 43 2.96 -31.62 7.13
N LEU A 44 3.33 -32.63 6.34
CA LEU A 44 4.55 -32.60 5.53
C LEU A 44 4.51 -31.53 4.45
N VAL A 45 3.36 -31.30 3.81
CA VAL A 45 3.23 -30.28 2.75
C VAL A 45 3.44 -28.84 3.29
N GLN A 46 3.25 -28.60 4.59
CA GLN A 46 3.55 -27.31 5.24
C GLN A 46 5.06 -27.02 5.30
N PHE A 47 5.91 -28.00 5.03
CA PHE A 47 7.37 -27.85 4.98
C PHE A 47 7.90 -27.85 3.54
N CYS A 48 7.03 -27.76 2.52
CA CYS A 48 7.47 -27.69 1.13
C CYS A 48 8.24 -26.38 0.88
N GLY A 49 9.54 -26.51 0.61
CA GLY A 49 10.45 -25.40 0.35
C GLY A 49 10.72 -25.16 -1.14
N GLU A 50 9.92 -25.74 -2.03
CA GLU A 50 10.01 -25.48 -3.48
C GLU A 50 9.69 -24.01 -3.75
N PRO A 51 10.48 -23.28 -4.55
CA PRO A 51 10.15 -21.90 -4.93
C PRO A 51 8.82 -21.85 -5.69
N CYS A 52 7.98 -20.86 -5.38
CA CYS A 52 6.68 -20.71 -6.03
C CYS A 52 6.83 -20.23 -7.48
N SER A 53 7.59 -19.14 -7.70
CA SER A 53 7.93 -18.57 -9.02
C SER A 53 6.76 -18.21 -9.95
N GLN A 54 5.51 -18.36 -9.52
CA GLN A 54 4.32 -17.97 -10.26
C GLN A 54 4.28 -16.45 -10.44
N LEU A 55 3.87 -15.98 -11.63
CA LEU A 55 3.71 -14.56 -11.89
C LEU A 55 2.53 -14.01 -11.08
N LEU A 56 2.81 -12.97 -10.29
CA LEU A 56 1.79 -12.21 -9.55
C LEU A 56 1.06 -11.25 -10.50
N THR A 57 -0.01 -10.60 -10.01
CA THR A 57 -0.75 -9.59 -10.80
C THR A 57 0.10 -8.37 -11.18
N CYS A 58 1.14 -8.08 -10.39
CA CYS A 58 2.12 -7.06 -10.72
C CYS A 58 3.23 -7.55 -11.65
N GLU A 59 3.03 -8.70 -12.32
CA GLU A 59 3.93 -9.34 -13.30
C GLU A 59 5.31 -9.76 -12.76
N HIS A 60 5.54 -9.61 -11.46
CA HIS A 60 6.73 -10.10 -10.81
C HIS A 60 6.59 -11.58 -10.41
N PRO A 61 7.64 -12.40 -10.56
CA PRO A 61 7.66 -13.75 -10.01
C PRO A 61 7.50 -13.74 -8.48
N CYS A 62 6.66 -14.62 -7.96
CA CYS A 62 6.48 -14.79 -6.53
C CYS A 62 7.79 -15.28 -5.88
N SER A 63 8.29 -14.53 -4.89
CA SER A 63 9.53 -14.85 -4.18
C SER A 63 9.34 -15.84 -3.01
N GLY A 64 8.10 -16.26 -2.75
CA GLY A 64 7.80 -17.20 -1.67
C GLY A 64 8.07 -18.65 -2.06
N SER A 65 8.03 -19.53 -1.07
CA SER A 65 7.99 -20.98 -1.24
C SER A 65 6.56 -21.51 -1.39
N CYS A 66 6.44 -22.76 -1.82
CA CYS A 66 5.17 -23.47 -1.93
C CYS A 66 4.40 -23.48 -0.60
N SER A 67 5.06 -23.71 0.54
CA SER A 67 4.40 -23.66 1.85
C SER A 67 3.95 -22.24 2.23
N GLU A 68 4.78 -21.23 1.99
CA GLU A 68 4.44 -19.83 2.27
C GLU A 68 3.29 -19.31 1.40
N CYS A 69 3.10 -19.87 0.21
CA CYS A 69 2.00 -19.53 -0.70
C CYS A 69 0.74 -20.39 -0.49
N MET A 70 0.65 -21.15 0.61
CA MET A 70 -0.42 -22.14 0.83
C MET A 70 -0.63 -23.07 -0.37
N GLN A 71 0.48 -23.54 -0.96
CA GLN A 71 0.49 -24.37 -2.16
C GLN A 71 -0.16 -23.68 -3.38
N GLY A 72 -0.05 -22.36 -3.47
CA GLY A 72 -0.58 -21.54 -4.57
C GLY A 72 -1.97 -20.93 -4.32
N ARG A 73 -2.58 -21.20 -3.16
CA ARG A 73 -3.90 -20.65 -2.82
C ARG A 73 -3.85 -19.17 -2.42
N ILE A 74 -2.83 -18.78 -1.67
CA ILE A 74 -2.62 -17.39 -1.24
C ILE A 74 -1.13 -17.08 -1.35
N HIS A 75 -0.75 -16.31 -2.37
CA HIS A 75 0.65 -15.92 -2.54
C HIS A 75 1.14 -14.93 -1.47
N THR A 76 2.44 -14.97 -1.24
CA THR A 76 3.14 -13.93 -0.49
C THR A 76 3.10 -12.61 -1.26
N MET A 77 3.19 -11.49 -0.52
CA MET A 77 3.31 -10.17 -1.12
C MET A 77 4.55 -10.06 -2.01
N CYS A 78 4.43 -9.30 -3.10
CA CYS A 78 5.61 -8.94 -3.90
C CYS A 78 6.58 -8.11 -3.04
N SER A 79 7.85 -8.49 -3.08
CA SER A 79 8.96 -7.88 -2.34
C SER A 79 9.87 -7.02 -3.23
N GLN A 80 9.63 -7.01 -4.55
CA GLN A 80 10.39 -6.22 -5.51
C GLN A 80 10.19 -4.72 -5.29
N PRO A 81 11.20 -3.87 -5.52
CA PRO A 81 11.02 -2.42 -5.44
C PRO A 81 9.98 -1.96 -6.47
N CYS A 82 9.10 -1.03 -6.10
CA CYS A 82 8.07 -0.57 -7.02
C CYS A 82 8.64 0.25 -8.19
N GLY A 83 9.70 1.05 -7.97
CA GLY A 83 10.33 1.88 -9.00
C GLY A 83 9.51 3.10 -9.48
N ASN A 84 8.19 3.09 -9.30
CA ASN A 84 7.29 4.11 -9.82
C ASN A 84 7.46 5.47 -9.11
N VAL A 85 7.37 6.54 -9.89
CA VAL A 85 7.17 7.91 -9.40
C VAL A 85 5.67 8.17 -9.32
N LEU A 86 5.18 8.52 -8.14
CA LEU A 86 3.77 8.85 -7.94
C LEU A 86 3.42 10.16 -8.65
N ILE A 87 2.13 10.38 -8.93
CA ILE A 87 1.58 11.61 -9.55
C ILE A 87 2.05 12.92 -8.89
N CYS A 88 2.44 12.87 -7.61
CA CYS A 88 2.95 14.01 -6.86
C CYS A 88 4.47 14.23 -6.99
N GLY A 89 5.16 13.45 -7.83
CA GLY A 89 6.62 13.48 -8.04
C GLY A 89 7.44 12.74 -6.97
N HIS A 90 6.82 12.12 -5.98
CA HIS A 90 7.54 11.32 -4.98
C HIS A 90 7.70 9.88 -5.46
N SER A 91 8.87 9.28 -5.25
CA SER A 91 9.08 7.85 -5.45
C SER A 91 8.19 7.02 -4.51
N CYS A 92 7.59 5.96 -5.03
CA CYS A 92 6.80 5.02 -4.25
C CYS A 92 7.72 4.28 -3.24
N PRO A 93 7.50 4.45 -1.91
CA PRO A 93 8.42 3.88 -0.91
C PRO A 93 8.10 2.43 -0.55
N VAL A 94 7.01 1.86 -1.09
CA VAL A 94 6.57 0.50 -0.77
C VAL A 94 7.00 -0.49 -1.86
N PRO A 95 7.12 -1.79 -1.53
CA PRO A 95 7.31 -2.83 -2.54
C PRO A 95 6.20 -2.81 -3.60
N CYS A 96 6.52 -3.39 -4.75
CA CYS A 96 5.68 -3.43 -5.94
C CYS A 96 4.28 -3.98 -5.61
N ARG A 97 3.29 -3.32 -6.17
CA ARG A 97 1.87 -3.61 -6.04
C ARG A 97 1.21 -3.24 -7.36
N GLU A 98 0.12 -3.90 -7.70
CA GLU A 98 -0.69 -3.60 -8.90
C GLU A 98 -1.07 -2.10 -9.01
N VAL A 99 -1.33 -1.46 -7.87
CA VAL A 99 -1.62 -0.03 -7.76
C VAL A 99 -0.84 0.56 -6.59
N CYS A 100 -0.15 1.68 -6.79
CA CYS A 100 0.57 2.34 -5.71
C CYS A 100 -0.38 2.96 -4.68
N PRO A 101 -0.06 2.93 -3.37
CA PRO A 101 -0.84 3.64 -2.38
C PRO A 101 -0.70 5.16 -2.52
N PRO A 102 -1.69 5.93 -2.02
CA PRO A 102 -1.55 7.37 -1.91
C PRO A 102 -0.28 7.76 -1.15
N CYS A 103 0.39 8.82 -1.61
CA CYS A 103 1.67 9.23 -1.03
C CYS A 103 1.54 9.64 0.46
N GLU A 104 2.30 8.98 1.34
CA GLU A 104 2.35 9.29 2.77
C GLU A 104 3.47 10.26 3.17
N GLN A 105 4.26 10.77 2.22
CA GLN A 105 5.25 11.81 2.48
C GLN A 105 4.55 13.15 2.78
N LEU A 106 5.29 14.10 3.37
CA LEU A 106 4.80 15.47 3.56
C LEU A 106 4.59 16.15 2.20
N CYS A 107 3.49 16.89 2.06
CA CYS A 107 3.23 17.62 0.83
C CYS A 107 4.24 18.77 0.67
N LYS A 108 4.87 18.86 -0.51
CA LYS A 108 5.81 19.94 -0.85
C LYS A 108 5.12 21.22 -1.35
N HIS A 109 3.80 21.17 -1.59
CA HIS A 109 3.05 22.32 -2.07
C HIS A 109 3.02 23.44 -1.02
N ARG A 110 3.35 24.65 -1.48
CA ARG A 110 3.40 25.86 -0.69
C ARG A 110 3.17 27.07 -1.58
N CYS A 111 2.67 28.12 -0.99
CA CYS A 111 2.71 29.48 -1.51
C CYS A 111 3.41 30.37 -0.47
N LYS A 112 3.51 31.67 -0.76
CA LYS A 112 4.07 32.63 0.22
C LYS A 112 3.21 32.78 1.48
N HIS A 113 1.91 32.49 1.38
CA HIS A 113 0.96 32.55 2.49
C HIS A 113 1.02 31.34 3.42
N SER A 114 1.12 30.13 2.85
CA SER A 114 0.99 28.91 3.64
C SER A 114 1.70 27.71 3.01
N LYS A 115 2.05 26.74 3.87
CA LYS A 115 2.59 25.43 3.48
C LYS A 115 1.55 24.35 3.75
N CYS A 116 1.40 23.40 2.84
CA CYS A 116 0.48 22.29 3.06
C CYS A 116 1.02 21.35 4.15
N VAL A 117 0.25 21.16 5.23
CA VAL A 117 0.60 20.28 6.36
C VAL A 117 0.05 18.86 6.22
N ARG A 118 -0.65 18.55 5.12
CA ARG A 118 -1.26 17.24 4.88
C ARG A 118 -0.25 16.25 4.28
N LYS A 119 -0.58 14.97 4.38
CA LYS A 119 0.07 13.91 3.59
C LYS A 119 -0.13 14.19 2.10
N CYS A 120 0.90 13.99 1.28
CA CYS A 120 0.92 14.45 -0.11
C CYS A 120 -0.16 13.79 -0.97
N GLY A 121 -0.53 12.54 -0.70
CA GLY A 121 -1.60 11.83 -1.39
C GLY A 121 -3.01 12.34 -1.08
N ALA A 122 -3.20 13.06 0.03
CA ALA A 122 -4.47 13.71 0.33
C ALA A 122 -4.61 15.00 -0.48
N VAL A 123 -5.85 15.34 -0.85
CA VAL A 123 -6.13 16.58 -1.57
C VAL A 123 -5.79 17.79 -0.70
N CYS A 124 -5.06 18.71 -1.29
CA CYS A 124 -4.63 19.95 -0.66
C CYS A 124 -5.77 20.96 -0.59
N VAL A 125 -5.73 21.87 0.38
CA VAL A 125 -6.68 23.00 0.42
C VAL A 125 -6.11 24.14 -0.41
N PRO A 126 -6.85 24.66 -1.40
CA PRO A 126 -6.43 25.86 -2.13
C PRO A 126 -6.28 27.06 -1.19
N CYS A 127 -5.27 27.90 -1.44
CA CYS A 127 -5.09 29.14 -0.68
C CYS A 127 -6.16 30.17 -1.07
N LYS A 128 -6.78 30.80 -0.07
CA LYS A 128 -7.84 31.81 -0.23
C LYS A 128 -7.37 33.24 0.11
N GLU A 129 -6.07 33.43 0.32
CA GLU A 129 -5.51 34.77 0.52
C GLU A 129 -5.33 35.46 -0.85
N PRO A 130 -5.37 36.81 -0.89
CA PRO A 130 -5.11 37.57 -2.10
C PRO A 130 -3.77 37.17 -2.73
N CYS A 131 -3.72 37.00 -4.05
CA CYS A 131 -2.46 36.68 -4.70
C CYS A 131 -1.48 37.85 -4.59
N ASP A 132 -0.26 37.58 -4.16
CA ASP A 132 0.81 38.57 -4.00
C ASP A 132 1.62 38.78 -5.30
N TYR A 133 1.12 38.26 -6.44
CA TYR A 133 1.84 38.38 -7.70
C TYR A 133 1.65 39.77 -8.30
N GLU A 134 2.48 40.70 -7.84
CA GLU A 134 2.51 42.09 -8.28
C GLU A 134 3.93 42.57 -8.59
N CYS A 135 4.04 43.51 -9.52
CA CYS A 135 5.24 44.30 -9.79
C CYS A 135 4.81 45.74 -10.12
N ALA A 136 5.76 46.62 -10.39
CA ALA A 136 5.47 48.02 -10.75
C ALA A 136 4.53 48.17 -11.97
N HIS A 137 4.46 47.16 -12.84
CA HIS A 137 3.71 47.20 -14.09
C HIS A 137 2.35 46.49 -14.02
N LEU A 138 2.22 45.45 -13.18
CA LEU A 138 1.12 44.50 -13.24
C LEU A 138 0.78 43.98 -11.84
N LYS A 139 -0.51 43.79 -11.54
CA LYS A 139 -1.02 43.23 -10.28
C LYS A 139 -2.08 42.17 -10.53
N CYS A 140 -2.00 41.06 -9.80
CA CYS A 140 -3.02 40.02 -9.78
C CYS A 140 -4.14 40.40 -8.82
N HIS A 141 -5.40 40.21 -9.22
CA HIS A 141 -6.57 40.50 -8.37
C HIS A 141 -7.31 39.22 -7.92
N ARG A 142 -6.79 38.05 -8.30
CA ARG A 142 -7.34 36.74 -7.95
C ARG A 142 -6.85 36.23 -6.61
N MET A 143 -7.49 35.18 -6.11
CA MET A 143 -7.00 34.47 -4.93
C MET A 143 -5.76 33.64 -5.29
N CYS A 144 -4.84 33.46 -4.34
CA CYS A 144 -3.56 32.79 -4.57
C CYS A 144 -3.72 31.35 -5.11
N GLY A 145 -4.79 30.64 -4.75
CA GLY A 145 -5.08 29.29 -5.26
C GLY A 145 -5.72 29.24 -6.65
N GLU A 146 -6.13 30.36 -7.22
CA GLU A 146 -6.78 30.46 -8.53
C GLU A 146 -5.76 30.82 -9.61
N PRO A 147 -5.99 30.47 -10.89
CA PRO A 147 -5.20 31.00 -12.01
C PRO A 147 -5.13 32.54 -11.93
N CYS A 148 -3.93 33.09 -12.08
CA CYS A 148 -3.72 34.53 -12.06
C CYS A 148 -4.36 35.18 -13.29
N ASP A 149 -4.94 36.35 -13.12
CA ASP A 149 -5.58 37.17 -14.16
C ASP A 149 -4.61 38.06 -14.93
N ARG A 150 -3.30 37.92 -14.68
CA ARG A 150 -2.23 38.66 -15.36
C ARG A 150 -1.26 37.73 -16.08
N LYS A 151 -0.62 38.27 -17.12
CA LYS A 151 0.53 37.65 -17.80
C LYS A 151 1.84 37.90 -17.01
N PRO A 152 2.91 37.15 -17.33
CA PRO A 152 4.25 37.44 -16.82
C PRO A 152 4.72 38.85 -17.21
N CYS A 153 5.55 39.47 -16.38
CA CYS A 153 6.20 40.73 -16.73
C CYS A 153 7.48 40.41 -17.51
N TYR A 154 7.64 40.99 -18.69
CA TYR A 154 8.84 40.82 -19.52
C TYR A 154 9.84 41.98 -19.41
N GLU A 155 9.53 42.98 -18.58
CA GLU A 155 10.46 44.06 -18.29
C GLU A 155 11.67 43.55 -17.51
N SER A 156 12.85 44.09 -17.83
CA SER A 156 14.10 43.76 -17.14
C SER A 156 14.00 44.15 -15.66
N CYS A 157 14.65 43.37 -14.79
CA CYS A 157 14.74 43.74 -13.38
C CYS A 157 15.49 45.09 -13.24
N PRO A 158 14.91 46.11 -12.58
CA PRO A 158 15.56 47.41 -12.43
C PRO A 158 16.63 47.43 -11.32
N LEU A 159 16.84 46.30 -10.64
CA LEU A 159 17.73 46.22 -9.49
C LEU A 159 19.19 46.01 -9.93
N THR A 160 20.06 46.80 -9.31
CA THR A 160 21.50 46.52 -9.24
C THR A 160 21.76 45.66 -8.01
N LEU A 161 22.45 44.53 -8.18
CA LEU A 161 22.74 43.59 -7.10
C LEU A 161 23.74 44.20 -6.10
N ALA A 162 23.87 43.60 -4.92
CA ALA A 162 24.81 44.07 -3.87
C ALA A 162 26.27 44.15 -4.35
N CYS A 163 26.64 43.32 -5.32
CA CYS A 163 27.94 43.34 -6.00
C CYS A 163 28.08 44.43 -7.08
N THR A 164 27.13 45.37 -7.18
CA THR A 164 27.06 46.48 -8.14
C THR A 164 26.79 46.12 -9.61
N HIS A 165 26.68 44.83 -9.94
CA HIS A 165 26.32 44.38 -11.28
C HIS A 165 24.80 44.41 -11.52
N PRO A 166 24.35 44.67 -12.77
CA PRO A 166 22.93 44.64 -13.12
C PRO A 166 22.34 43.23 -13.00
N CYS A 167 21.08 43.14 -12.57
CA CYS A 167 20.36 41.87 -12.51
C CYS A 167 19.98 41.38 -13.90
N VAL A 168 20.19 40.08 -14.17
CA VAL A 168 19.84 39.41 -15.44
C VAL A 168 18.46 38.75 -15.42
N GLY A 169 17.64 39.04 -14.40
CA GLY A 169 16.28 38.51 -14.24
C GLY A 169 15.17 39.46 -14.70
N PHE A 170 13.93 39.12 -14.37
CA PHE A 170 12.73 39.90 -14.69
C PHE A 170 12.24 40.76 -13.52
N CYS A 171 11.50 41.82 -13.84
CA CYS A 171 10.87 42.70 -12.86
C CYS A 171 9.84 41.95 -11.98
N GLY A 172 9.95 42.12 -10.65
CA GLY A 172 9.03 41.54 -9.67
C GLY A 172 9.32 40.08 -9.31
N GLU A 173 10.32 39.47 -9.93
CA GLU A 173 10.73 38.09 -9.65
C GLU A 173 11.95 38.03 -8.73
N PRO A 174 12.16 36.91 -8.01
CA PRO A 174 13.38 36.69 -7.25
C PRO A 174 14.62 36.83 -8.14
N CYS A 175 15.53 37.73 -7.79
CA CYS A 175 16.75 37.94 -8.55
C CYS A 175 17.66 36.70 -8.49
N PRO A 176 18.21 36.23 -9.62
CA PRO A 176 19.24 35.20 -9.62
C PRO A 176 20.55 35.70 -8.98
N PRO A 177 21.49 34.78 -8.64
CA PRO A 177 22.87 35.13 -8.34
C PRO A 177 23.49 36.01 -9.43
N CYS A 178 24.57 36.72 -9.13
CA CYS A 178 25.20 37.59 -10.12
C CYS A 178 25.94 36.76 -11.20
N ARG A 179 25.61 36.92 -12.48
CA ARG A 179 26.29 36.23 -13.60
C ARG A 179 27.79 36.50 -13.66
N GLN A 180 28.24 37.71 -13.30
CA GLN A 180 29.65 38.09 -13.36
C GLN A 180 30.46 37.61 -12.15
N CYS A 181 29.86 37.63 -10.95
CA CYS A 181 30.54 37.18 -9.74
C CYS A 181 30.46 35.66 -9.56
N GLU A 182 29.36 35.06 -9.99
CA GLU A 182 29.02 33.65 -9.78
C GLU A 182 28.59 32.97 -11.10
N PRO A 183 29.45 32.96 -12.13
CA PRO A 183 29.12 32.41 -13.45
C PRO A 183 28.78 30.92 -13.42
N HIS A 184 29.28 30.18 -12.41
CA HIS A 184 28.99 28.75 -12.21
C HIS A 184 27.50 28.43 -11.96
N HIS A 185 26.67 29.43 -11.65
CA HIS A 185 25.22 29.24 -11.56
C HIS A 185 24.50 29.27 -12.92
N PHE A 186 25.19 29.65 -13.99
CA PHE A 186 24.67 29.92 -15.32
C PHE A 186 25.16 28.86 -16.32
N GLU A 187 24.80 27.60 -16.07
CA GLU A 187 25.12 26.49 -16.96
C GLU A 187 24.18 26.47 -18.16
N GLU A 188 24.73 26.20 -19.35
CA GLU A 188 23.96 25.91 -20.56
C GLU A 188 23.41 24.49 -20.48
N ILE A 189 22.11 24.35 -20.26
CA ILE A 189 21.45 23.05 -20.08
C ILE A 189 20.55 22.72 -21.27
N PHE A 190 20.03 23.73 -21.95
CA PHE A 190 19.10 23.55 -23.06
C PHE A 190 19.80 23.55 -24.42
N TYR A 191 21.00 24.13 -24.52
CA TYR A 191 21.79 24.22 -25.75
C TYR A 191 21.00 24.83 -26.92
N THR A 192 20.15 25.82 -26.62
CA THR A 192 19.29 26.51 -27.59
C THR A 192 20.02 27.64 -28.34
N GLY A 193 21.23 28.01 -27.90
CA GLY A 193 21.97 29.18 -28.39
C GLY A 193 21.58 30.47 -27.65
N GLU A 194 20.32 30.61 -27.23
CA GLU A 194 19.81 31.77 -26.48
C GLU A 194 20.51 31.96 -25.12
N GLU A 195 21.00 30.88 -24.51
CA GLU A 195 21.76 30.91 -23.24
C GLU A 195 23.07 31.72 -23.33
N THR A 196 23.60 31.88 -24.55
CA THR A 196 24.89 32.55 -24.83
C THR A 196 24.75 34.04 -25.16
N GLU A 197 23.53 34.54 -25.34
CA GLU A 197 23.29 35.94 -25.68
C GLU A 197 23.56 36.87 -24.49
N ASP A 198 24.00 38.10 -24.79
CA ASP A 198 24.36 39.11 -23.78
C ASP A 198 23.13 39.61 -23.01
N ASP A 199 21.96 39.61 -23.65
CA ASP A 199 20.67 40.03 -23.09
C ASP A 199 19.80 38.87 -22.57
N ALA A 200 20.33 37.64 -22.60
CA ALA A 200 19.68 36.43 -22.10
C ALA A 200 19.12 36.63 -20.69
N LYS A 201 17.87 36.20 -20.49
CA LYS A 201 17.16 36.35 -19.21
C LYS A 201 17.12 35.05 -18.43
N TRP A 202 17.38 35.16 -17.13
CA TRP A 202 17.54 34.01 -16.26
C TRP A 202 16.55 34.01 -15.11
N VAL A 203 15.98 32.84 -14.85
CA VAL A 203 14.95 32.60 -13.83
C VAL A 203 15.57 31.84 -12.66
N TYR A 204 15.39 32.35 -11.45
CA TYR A 204 15.86 31.70 -10.23
C TYR A 204 14.78 30.83 -9.59
N LEU A 205 14.99 29.52 -9.57
CA LEU A 205 14.10 28.55 -8.94
C LEU A 205 14.34 28.52 -7.43
N GLN A 206 13.61 29.31 -6.64
CA GLN A 206 13.72 29.31 -5.17
C GLN A 206 13.53 27.92 -4.54
N ASP A 207 12.82 27.01 -5.21
CA ASP A 207 12.55 25.65 -4.77
C ASP A 207 13.81 24.77 -4.68
N CYS A 208 14.80 24.99 -5.55
CA CYS A 208 16.03 24.19 -5.63
C CYS A 208 17.31 25.00 -5.78
N LYS A 209 17.21 26.33 -5.84
CA LYS A 209 18.30 27.30 -6.01
C LYS A 209 19.07 27.17 -7.33
N HIS A 210 18.46 26.58 -8.35
CA HIS A 210 19.02 26.58 -9.70
C HIS A 210 18.57 27.81 -10.48
N THR A 211 19.49 28.37 -11.25
CA THR A 211 19.24 29.45 -12.20
C THR A 211 19.21 28.83 -13.58
N LEU A 212 18.15 29.10 -14.34
CA LEU A 212 17.93 28.52 -15.66
C LEU A 212 17.54 29.64 -16.62
N GLU A 213 17.98 29.53 -17.86
CA GLU A 213 17.56 30.44 -18.92
C GLU A 213 16.04 30.31 -19.13
N SER A 214 15.40 31.46 -19.34
CA SER A 214 13.95 31.63 -19.32
C SER A 214 13.23 30.87 -20.42
N THR A 215 13.68 30.97 -21.68
CA THR A 215 12.99 30.42 -22.84
C THR A 215 13.16 28.90 -22.93
N GLY A 216 14.36 28.39 -22.63
CA GLY A 216 14.65 26.98 -22.52
C GLY A 216 13.86 26.33 -21.39
N LEU A 217 13.72 27.00 -20.24
CA LEU A 217 12.84 26.55 -19.17
C LEU A 217 11.37 26.59 -19.58
N GLU A 218 10.93 27.63 -20.29
CA GLU A 218 9.57 27.73 -20.80
C GLU A 218 9.25 26.59 -21.77
N HIS A 219 10.15 26.27 -22.69
CA HIS A 219 10.03 25.12 -23.59
C HIS A 219 9.93 23.82 -22.79
N TRP A 220 10.87 23.56 -21.88
CA TRP A 220 10.88 22.36 -21.03
C TRP A 220 9.58 22.15 -20.25
N LEU A 221 8.99 23.23 -19.71
CA LEU A 221 7.75 23.14 -18.94
C LEU A 221 6.51 22.90 -19.82
N ASN A 222 6.54 23.31 -21.09
CA ASN A 222 5.46 23.13 -22.06
C ASN A 222 5.59 21.84 -22.88
N MET A 223 6.73 21.15 -22.86
CA MET A 223 6.87 19.85 -23.52
C MET A 223 5.87 18.83 -22.93
N GLU A 224 5.01 18.30 -23.78
CA GLU A 224 4.22 17.11 -23.50
C GLU A 224 5.12 15.89 -23.74
N GLN A 225 5.38 15.10 -22.71
CA GLN A 225 6.07 13.82 -22.88
C GLN A 225 5.07 12.84 -23.52
N GLU A 226 5.47 12.15 -24.60
CA GLU A 226 4.67 11.09 -25.23
C GLU A 226 4.18 10.11 -24.14
N GLY A 227 2.86 9.94 -24.02
CA GLY A 227 2.24 9.16 -22.94
C GLY A 227 1.40 9.97 -21.95
N SER A 228 1.37 11.31 -22.04
CA SER A 228 0.38 12.17 -21.37
C SER A 228 0.19 11.88 -19.87
N GLU A 229 1.28 11.64 -19.14
CA GLU A 229 1.19 11.58 -17.69
C GLU A 229 1.09 12.99 -17.12
N ILE A 230 0.01 13.27 -16.39
CA ILE A 230 -0.18 14.52 -15.63
C ILE A 230 0.86 14.54 -14.49
N VAL A 231 2.09 14.91 -14.77
CA VAL A 231 3.17 14.96 -13.78
C VAL A 231 3.42 16.40 -13.36
N ALA A 232 3.69 16.59 -12.07
CA ALA A 232 4.10 17.88 -11.54
C ALA A 232 5.30 18.44 -12.34
N LYS A 233 5.27 19.73 -12.66
CA LYS A 233 6.37 20.40 -13.36
C LYS A 233 7.63 20.42 -12.49
N THR A 234 8.77 20.00 -13.03
CA THR A 234 10.03 19.82 -12.29
C THR A 234 11.20 20.53 -12.94
N CYS A 235 12.20 20.88 -12.11
CA CYS A 235 13.48 21.41 -12.55
C CYS A 235 14.20 20.40 -13.47
N PRO A 236 14.67 20.78 -14.66
CA PRO A 236 15.39 19.88 -15.57
C PRO A 236 16.66 19.29 -14.95
N ARG A 237 17.38 20.07 -14.13
CA ARG A 237 18.66 19.70 -13.50
C ARG A 237 18.53 18.68 -12.37
N CYS A 238 17.60 18.90 -11.43
CA CYS A 238 17.51 18.09 -10.21
C CYS A 238 16.14 17.44 -9.97
N LYS A 239 15.21 17.59 -10.91
CA LYS A 239 13.83 17.06 -10.85
C LYS A 239 13.02 17.53 -9.63
N THR A 240 13.48 18.55 -8.91
CA THR A 240 12.69 19.17 -7.83
C THR A 240 11.44 19.82 -8.40
N SER A 241 10.27 19.54 -7.84
CA SER A 241 8.99 20.15 -8.26
C SER A 241 9.04 21.67 -8.13
N ILE A 242 8.66 22.36 -9.19
CA ILE A 242 8.60 23.82 -9.26
C ILE A 242 7.22 24.24 -8.78
N VAL A 243 7.17 25.03 -7.70
CA VAL A 243 5.91 25.46 -7.07
C VAL A 243 5.85 26.95 -6.77
N THR A 244 6.98 27.66 -6.76
CA THR A 244 7.05 29.08 -6.33
C THR A 244 7.27 30.10 -7.46
N VAL A 245 7.65 29.66 -8.66
CA VAL A 245 8.07 30.56 -9.74
C VAL A 245 6.86 31.28 -10.33
N GLN A 246 6.86 32.61 -10.19
CA GLN A 246 5.69 33.43 -10.51
C GLN A 246 5.39 33.50 -12.02
N ARG A 247 6.41 33.58 -12.87
CA ARG A 247 6.22 33.67 -14.33
C ARG A 247 5.51 32.45 -14.92
N PHE A 248 5.75 31.28 -14.34
CA PHE A 248 5.12 30.01 -14.75
C PHE A 248 3.95 29.63 -13.85
N MET A 249 3.47 30.54 -13.00
CA MET A 249 2.49 30.22 -11.95
C MET A 249 1.16 29.70 -12.51
N ASN A 250 0.69 30.21 -13.65
CA ASN A 250 -0.55 29.72 -14.25
C ASN A 250 -0.40 28.27 -14.74
N LEU A 251 0.68 27.96 -15.45
CA LEU A 251 1.00 26.59 -15.88
C LEU A 251 1.16 25.64 -14.69
N ILE A 252 1.85 26.08 -13.63
CA ILE A 252 2.02 25.31 -12.39
C ILE A 252 0.66 25.07 -11.72
N LYS A 253 -0.21 26.09 -11.64
CA LYS A 253 -1.54 25.99 -11.02
C LYS A 253 -2.48 25.08 -11.79
N GLU A 254 -2.45 25.12 -13.12
CA GLU A 254 -3.22 24.22 -13.99
C GLU A 254 -2.78 22.78 -13.79
N THR A 255 -1.48 22.50 -13.96
CA THR A 255 -0.91 21.17 -13.71
C THR A 255 -1.23 20.69 -12.30
N TYR A 256 -1.13 21.58 -11.31
CA TYR A 256 -1.44 21.26 -9.93
C TYR A 256 -2.91 20.90 -9.72
N LYS A 257 -3.84 21.60 -10.38
CA LYS A 257 -5.28 21.28 -10.34
C LYS A 257 -5.54 19.88 -10.87
N ASP A 258 -4.91 19.50 -11.97
CA ASP A 258 -5.04 18.17 -12.56
C ASP A 258 -4.45 17.10 -11.64
N VAL A 259 -3.28 17.36 -11.04
CA VAL A 259 -2.69 16.50 -10.00
C VAL A 259 -3.63 16.33 -8.79
N GLN A 260 -4.36 17.39 -8.37
CA GLN A 260 -5.34 17.28 -7.29
C GLN A 260 -6.55 16.41 -7.67
N ILE A 261 -7.00 16.45 -8.93
CA ILE A 261 -8.09 15.59 -9.43
C ILE A 261 -7.67 14.12 -9.35
N VAL A 262 -6.48 13.78 -9.86
CA VAL A 262 -5.96 12.40 -9.80
C VAL A 262 -5.74 11.97 -8.35
N LYS A 263 -5.21 12.85 -7.47
CA LYS A 263 -5.13 12.56 -6.03
C LYS A 263 -6.48 12.27 -5.41
N GLN A 264 -7.54 13.02 -5.77
CA GLN A 264 -8.90 12.79 -5.26
C GLN A 264 -9.41 11.42 -5.69
N GLN A 265 -9.14 10.99 -6.91
CA GLN A 265 -9.51 9.66 -7.42
C GLN A 265 -8.74 8.56 -6.68
N CYS A 266 -7.41 8.66 -6.57
CA CYS A 266 -6.58 7.66 -5.90
C CYS A 266 -6.84 7.59 -4.38
N TYR A 267 -7.12 8.73 -3.73
CA TYR A 267 -7.43 8.79 -2.31
C TYR A 267 -8.87 8.38 -2.01
N GLY A 268 -9.79 8.51 -2.97
CA GLY A 268 -11.22 8.26 -2.83
C GLY A 268 -11.99 9.45 -2.25
N LYS A 269 -13.32 9.38 -2.33
CA LYS A 269 -14.20 10.41 -1.76
C LYS A 269 -14.35 10.21 -0.26
N LEU A 270 -14.07 11.28 0.50
CA LEU A 270 -14.08 11.23 1.96
C LEU A 270 -15.45 10.84 2.54
N ASP A 271 -16.55 11.27 1.91
CA ASP A 271 -17.89 10.98 2.43
C ASP A 271 -18.31 9.53 2.20
N GLU A 272 -17.87 8.91 1.10
CA GLU A 272 -18.05 7.47 0.85
C GLU A 272 -17.24 6.65 1.87
N ILE A 273 -15.95 6.97 2.04
CA ILE A 273 -15.07 6.34 3.04
C ILE A 273 -15.65 6.43 4.45
N ARG A 274 -16.20 7.59 4.82
CA ARG A 274 -16.85 7.76 6.14
C ARG A 274 -18.08 6.87 6.30
N LYS A 275 -18.95 6.81 5.28
CA LYS A 275 -20.15 5.96 5.31
C LYS A 275 -19.79 4.49 5.51
N GLU A 276 -18.82 3.98 4.75
CA GLU A 276 -18.33 2.60 4.86
C GLU A 276 -17.75 2.32 6.26
N ARG A 277 -16.95 3.24 6.80
CA ARG A 277 -16.40 3.12 8.16
C ARG A 277 -17.48 3.04 9.22
N ILE A 278 -18.49 3.92 9.15
CA ILE A 278 -19.62 3.91 10.10
C ILE A 278 -20.37 2.59 10.02
N GLN A 279 -20.58 2.06 8.81
CA GLN A 279 -21.22 0.75 8.63
C GLN A 279 -20.40 -0.37 9.27
N CYS A 280 -19.08 -0.41 9.05
CA CYS A 280 -18.19 -1.39 9.67
C CYS A 280 -18.23 -1.30 11.20
N ILE A 281 -18.16 -0.08 11.76
CA ILE A 281 -18.24 0.15 13.20
C ILE A 281 -19.55 -0.38 13.78
N ARG A 282 -20.69 -0.04 13.17
CA ARG A 282 -22.01 -0.51 13.64
C ARG A 282 -22.09 -2.03 13.67
N ARG A 283 -21.59 -2.69 12.62
CA ARG A 283 -21.59 -4.15 12.52
C ARG A 283 -20.65 -4.79 13.55
N LEU A 284 -19.49 -4.18 13.79
CA LEU A 284 -18.54 -4.64 14.79
C LEU A 284 -19.09 -4.47 16.22
N GLN A 285 -19.76 -3.35 16.50
CA GLN A 285 -20.40 -3.06 17.80
C GLN A 285 -21.59 -3.98 18.10
N ALA A 286 -22.23 -4.53 17.07
CA ALA A 286 -23.29 -5.53 17.25
C ALA A 286 -22.75 -6.89 17.74
N ILE A 287 -21.42 -7.08 17.77
CA ILE A 287 -20.79 -8.30 18.28
C ILE A 287 -20.45 -8.12 19.76
N GLN A 288 -21.02 -8.99 20.60
CA GLN A 288 -20.54 -9.18 21.96
C GLN A 288 -19.35 -10.15 21.92
N PHE A 289 -18.14 -9.60 21.95
CA PHE A 289 -16.91 -10.40 21.86
C PHE A 289 -16.68 -11.23 23.13
N VAL A 290 -16.47 -12.52 22.95
CA VAL A 290 -16.11 -13.51 23.97
C VAL A 290 -14.90 -14.26 23.45
N LYS A 291 -13.85 -14.33 24.27
CA LYS A 291 -12.63 -15.05 23.93
C LYS A 291 -12.92 -16.55 23.87
N MET A 292 -12.64 -17.16 22.73
CA MET A 292 -12.86 -18.58 22.47
C MET A 292 -11.59 -19.17 21.90
N VAL A 293 -10.69 -19.65 22.75
CA VAL A 293 -9.39 -20.16 22.34
C VAL A 293 -9.10 -21.48 23.02
N TYR A 294 -8.56 -22.43 22.26
CA TYR A 294 -8.09 -23.69 22.80
C TYR A 294 -6.85 -24.18 22.05
N PRO A 295 -5.80 -24.65 22.75
CA PRO A 295 -5.64 -24.56 24.21
C PRO A 295 -5.58 -23.10 24.70
N GLU A 296 -5.83 -22.85 25.98
CA GLU A 296 -5.97 -21.49 26.54
C GLU A 296 -4.76 -20.57 26.32
N ASN A 297 -3.57 -21.18 26.18
CA ASN A 297 -2.31 -20.49 25.93
C ASN A 297 -2.03 -20.21 24.44
N GLU A 298 -2.86 -20.69 23.53
CA GLU A 298 -2.74 -20.41 22.10
C GLU A 298 -3.07 -18.93 21.83
N ALA A 299 -2.49 -18.35 20.77
CA ALA A 299 -2.84 -17.00 20.35
C ALA A 299 -4.32 -16.93 19.93
N ASP A 300 -4.97 -15.78 20.12
CA ASP A 300 -6.28 -15.51 19.55
C ASP A 300 -6.15 -14.37 18.53
N GLU A 301 -5.92 -14.74 17.26
CA GLU A 301 -5.76 -13.74 16.21
C GLU A 301 -7.08 -13.00 15.90
N LEU A 302 -8.24 -13.57 16.24
CA LEU A 302 -9.51 -12.86 16.12
C LEU A 302 -9.65 -11.79 17.21
N GLU A 303 -9.19 -12.05 18.44
CA GLU A 303 -9.09 -11.03 19.50
C GLU A 303 -8.20 -9.87 19.06
N TYR A 304 -7.00 -10.17 18.54
CA TYR A 304 -6.09 -9.17 18.00
C TYR A 304 -6.75 -8.34 16.88
N LEU A 305 -7.42 -9.02 15.95
CA LEU A 305 -8.10 -8.36 14.83
C LEU A 305 -9.25 -7.47 15.30
N TYR A 306 -10.06 -7.95 16.26
CA TYR A 306 -11.14 -7.18 16.88
C TYR A 306 -10.62 -5.89 17.52
N GLN A 307 -9.54 -5.97 18.29
CA GLN A 307 -8.90 -4.81 18.92
C GLN A 307 -8.34 -3.83 17.88
N LYS A 308 -7.69 -4.35 16.81
CA LYS A 308 -7.18 -3.55 15.70
C LYS A 308 -8.30 -2.77 15.01
N LEU A 309 -9.41 -3.44 14.69
CA LEU A 309 -10.55 -2.80 14.01
C LEU A 309 -11.19 -1.72 14.88
N ASN A 310 -11.40 -1.99 16.17
CA ASN A 310 -11.90 -1.00 17.13
C ASN A 310 -10.97 0.21 17.30
N THR A 311 -9.67 0.05 17.02
CA THR A 311 -8.68 1.13 17.09
C THR A 311 -8.54 1.91 15.77
N GLU A 312 -8.63 1.23 14.62
CA GLU A 312 -8.36 1.82 13.30
C GLU A 312 -9.61 2.34 12.59
N LEU A 313 -10.80 1.78 12.82
CA LEU A 313 -12.03 2.25 12.16
C LEU A 313 -12.53 3.63 12.63
N PRO A 314 -12.48 4.00 13.94
CA PRO A 314 -13.02 5.28 14.41
C PRO A 314 -12.37 6.51 13.76
N GLU A 315 -13.16 7.56 13.51
CA GLU A 315 -12.70 8.82 12.90
C GLU A 315 -11.67 9.58 13.74
N VAL A 316 -11.62 9.28 15.04
CA VAL A 316 -10.67 9.85 15.99
C VAL A 316 -9.83 8.72 16.58
N LYS A 317 -8.51 8.84 16.45
CA LYS A 317 -7.53 7.93 17.05
C LYS A 317 -6.58 8.76 17.90
N MET A 318 -6.44 8.41 19.18
CA MET A 318 -5.56 9.13 20.12
C MET A 318 -5.78 10.66 20.12
N LYS A 319 -7.05 11.10 20.19
CA LYS A 319 -7.47 12.52 20.14
C LYS A 319 -7.10 13.28 18.85
N LYS A 320 -6.66 12.57 17.80
CA LYS A 320 -6.35 13.15 16.48
C LYS A 320 -7.28 12.58 15.42
N ARG A 321 -7.51 13.35 14.36
CA ARG A 321 -8.27 12.88 13.19
C ARG A 321 -7.55 11.70 12.53
N ASN A 322 -8.24 10.58 12.43
CA ASN A 322 -7.78 9.36 11.77
C ASN A 322 -8.19 9.39 10.29
N ALA A 323 -7.39 10.10 9.49
CA ALA A 323 -7.57 10.20 8.05
C ALA A 323 -6.94 8.99 7.34
N MET A 324 -7.68 8.40 6.41
CA MET A 324 -7.24 7.29 5.56
C MET A 324 -7.81 7.46 4.16
N GLY A 325 -7.13 6.88 3.17
CA GLY A 325 -7.63 6.80 1.78
C GLY A 325 -8.47 5.54 1.54
N SER A 326 -9.04 5.44 0.36
CA SER A 326 -9.91 4.34 -0.11
C SER A 326 -9.26 2.97 0.05
N GLN A 327 -7.99 2.81 -0.35
CA GLN A 327 -7.29 1.52 -0.27
C GLN A 327 -7.19 0.98 1.17
N LYS A 328 -6.89 1.85 2.14
CA LYS A 328 -6.83 1.49 3.55
C LYS A 328 -8.23 1.24 4.12
N ALA A 329 -9.22 2.03 3.71
CA ALA A 329 -10.61 1.83 4.09
C ALA A 329 -11.16 0.48 3.60
N GLN A 330 -10.90 0.13 2.33
CA GLN A 330 -11.27 -1.16 1.73
C GLN A 330 -10.65 -2.33 2.49
N LEU A 331 -9.35 -2.25 2.83
CA LEU A 331 -8.71 -3.26 3.67
C LEU A 331 -9.42 -3.41 5.02
N LEU A 332 -9.73 -2.30 5.72
CA LEU A 332 -10.42 -2.37 7.01
C LEU A 332 -11.85 -2.92 6.88
N CYS A 333 -12.56 -2.60 5.80
CA CYS A 333 -13.89 -3.17 5.51
C CYS A 333 -13.78 -4.69 5.30
N PHE A 334 -12.83 -5.13 4.48
CA PHE A 334 -12.57 -6.55 4.26
C PHE A 334 -12.21 -7.28 5.55
N LEU A 335 -11.30 -6.71 6.35
CA LEU A 335 -10.94 -7.26 7.67
C LEU A 335 -12.15 -7.35 8.61
N THR A 336 -13.07 -6.39 8.54
CA THR A 336 -14.32 -6.41 9.32
C THR A 336 -15.20 -7.57 8.90
N GLU A 337 -15.42 -7.77 7.60
CA GLU A 337 -16.22 -8.90 7.09
C GLU A 337 -15.59 -10.26 7.41
N PHE A 338 -14.28 -10.38 7.16
CA PHE A 338 -13.49 -11.56 7.50
C PHE A 338 -13.63 -11.93 8.98
N PHE A 339 -13.47 -10.95 9.86
CA PHE A 339 -13.63 -11.13 11.30
C PHE A 339 -15.05 -11.57 11.66
N ILE A 340 -16.07 -10.84 11.19
CA ILE A 340 -17.47 -11.11 11.54
C ILE A 340 -17.86 -12.53 11.12
N LEU A 341 -17.51 -12.94 9.90
CA LEU A 341 -17.88 -14.23 9.34
C LEU A 341 -17.26 -15.39 10.13
N LEU A 342 -15.94 -15.33 10.37
CA LEU A 342 -15.25 -16.35 11.15
C LEU A 342 -15.68 -16.36 12.61
N TYR A 343 -15.80 -15.20 13.25
CA TYR A 343 -16.18 -15.10 14.66
C TYR A 343 -17.59 -15.63 14.90
N LYS A 344 -18.58 -15.23 14.09
CA LYS A 344 -19.96 -15.72 14.22
C LYS A 344 -20.05 -17.23 14.04
N ARG A 345 -19.37 -17.78 13.02
CA ARG A 345 -19.36 -19.23 12.81
C ARG A 345 -18.68 -19.93 13.98
N LYS A 346 -17.53 -19.43 14.44
CA LYS A 346 -16.82 -19.97 15.60
C LYS A 346 -17.72 -19.98 16.83
N GLN A 347 -18.43 -18.88 17.10
CA GLN A 347 -19.38 -18.76 18.21
C GLN A 347 -20.52 -19.79 18.14
N GLU A 348 -21.09 -19.98 16.95
CA GLU A 348 -22.19 -20.93 16.73
C GLU A 348 -21.79 -22.38 17.00
N VAL A 349 -20.55 -22.74 16.65
CA VAL A 349 -20.08 -24.13 16.73
C VAL A 349 -19.33 -24.46 18.01
N TRP A 350 -18.79 -23.46 18.73
CA TRP A 350 -17.79 -23.66 19.80
C TRP A 350 -18.18 -24.67 20.87
N GLU A 351 -19.40 -24.57 21.41
CA GLU A 351 -19.90 -25.46 22.46
C GLU A 351 -20.21 -26.88 21.95
N LYS A 352 -20.35 -27.07 20.64
CA LYS A 352 -20.59 -28.38 20.01
C LYS A 352 -19.29 -29.15 19.76
N LEU A 353 -18.14 -28.49 19.86
CA LEU A 353 -16.84 -29.07 19.53
C LEU A 353 -16.19 -29.70 20.76
N ASN A 354 -15.51 -30.83 20.54
CA ASN A 354 -14.56 -31.35 21.52
C ASN A 354 -13.25 -30.53 21.52
N ASP A 355 -12.40 -30.77 22.50
CA ASP A 355 -11.14 -30.04 22.70
C ASP A 355 -10.17 -30.14 21.52
N GLU A 356 -10.07 -31.32 20.90
CA GLU A 356 -9.24 -31.53 19.72
C GLU A 356 -9.73 -30.70 18.53
N ALA A 357 -11.04 -30.72 18.26
CA ALA A 357 -11.69 -29.92 17.24
C ALA A 357 -11.52 -28.41 17.50
N LYS A 358 -11.66 -27.96 18.77
CA LYS A 358 -11.40 -26.57 19.15
C LYS A 358 -9.94 -26.17 18.87
N SER A 359 -8.98 -27.07 19.13
CA SER A 359 -7.56 -26.86 18.81
C SER A 359 -7.32 -26.70 17.31
N VAL A 360 -7.88 -27.61 16.50
CA VAL A 360 -7.75 -27.58 15.03
C VAL A 360 -8.34 -26.30 14.45
N LEU A 361 -9.56 -25.94 14.86
CA LEU A 361 -10.23 -24.72 14.38
C LEU A 361 -9.44 -23.47 14.75
N THR A 362 -8.96 -23.37 16.00
CA THR A 362 -8.16 -22.24 16.47
C THR A 362 -6.89 -22.07 15.63
N LYS A 363 -6.14 -23.16 15.39
CA LYS A 363 -4.92 -23.11 14.58
C LYS A 363 -5.19 -22.68 13.14
N LYS A 364 -6.25 -23.18 12.51
CA LYS A 364 -6.61 -22.82 11.13
C LYS A 364 -7.00 -21.36 10.99
N ILE A 365 -7.82 -20.85 11.91
CA ILE A 365 -8.22 -19.43 11.95
C ILE A 365 -7.00 -18.53 12.19
N ASN A 366 -6.13 -18.89 13.15
CA ASN A 366 -4.93 -18.12 13.45
C ASN A 366 -4.00 -18.04 12.25
N PHE A 367 -3.75 -19.17 11.59
CA PHE A 367 -2.89 -19.23 10.41
C PHE A 367 -3.38 -18.29 9.30
N LEU A 368 -4.66 -18.39 8.93
CA LEU A 368 -5.24 -17.53 7.89
C LEU A 368 -5.21 -16.04 8.30
N SER A 369 -5.54 -15.74 9.56
CA SER A 369 -5.51 -14.37 10.09
C SER A 369 -4.10 -13.78 10.09
N GLN A 370 -3.07 -14.58 10.38
CA GLN A 370 -1.67 -14.15 10.33
C GLN A 370 -1.21 -13.82 8.90
N LEU A 371 -1.65 -14.59 7.90
CA LEU A 371 -1.37 -14.28 6.50
C LEU A 371 -2.03 -12.96 6.06
N LEU A 372 -3.28 -12.74 6.48
CA LEU A 372 -4.01 -11.52 6.20
C LEU A 372 -3.41 -10.30 6.93
N LYS A 373 -2.90 -10.49 8.16
CA LYS A 373 -2.24 -9.46 8.97
C LYS A 373 -0.99 -8.86 8.30
N LYS A 374 -0.31 -9.62 7.43
CA LYS A 374 0.81 -9.12 6.61
C LYS A 374 0.38 -8.03 5.61
N ARG A 375 -0.93 -7.88 5.36
CA ARG A 375 -1.49 -6.78 4.55
C ARG A 375 -1.68 -5.55 5.44
N GLU A 376 -0.75 -4.61 5.38
CA GLU A 376 -0.78 -3.41 6.23
C GLU A 376 -1.64 -2.27 5.66
N GLN A 377 -1.46 -1.96 4.38
CA GLN A 377 -1.99 -0.73 3.75
C GLN A 377 -3.12 -0.97 2.76
N LYS A 378 -3.11 -2.12 2.08
CA LYS A 378 -4.11 -2.47 1.06
C LYS A 378 -4.17 -3.98 0.84
N ILE A 379 -5.22 -4.40 0.16
CA ILE A 379 -5.44 -5.75 -0.37
C ILE A 379 -6.04 -5.62 -1.78
N SER A 380 -5.60 -6.45 -2.73
CA SER A 380 -6.16 -6.49 -4.09
C SER A 380 -7.46 -7.29 -4.14
N GLU A 381 -8.28 -7.10 -5.17
CA GLU A 381 -9.52 -7.88 -5.34
C GLU A 381 -9.25 -9.38 -5.50
N GLN A 382 -8.18 -9.75 -6.21
CA GLN A 382 -7.80 -11.16 -6.33
C GLN A 382 -7.41 -11.75 -4.98
N GLU A 383 -6.65 -11.03 -4.16
CA GLU A 383 -6.33 -11.48 -2.81
C GLU A 383 -7.58 -11.60 -1.95
N MET A 384 -8.50 -10.62 -2.00
CA MET A 384 -9.78 -10.69 -1.27
C MET A 384 -10.54 -11.98 -1.64
N LYS A 385 -10.65 -12.29 -2.93
CA LYS A 385 -11.28 -13.53 -3.41
C LYS A 385 -10.57 -14.77 -2.89
N SER A 386 -9.24 -14.83 -2.94
CA SER A 386 -8.48 -15.96 -2.39
C SER A 386 -8.73 -16.15 -0.89
N PHE A 387 -8.74 -15.06 -0.12
CA PHE A 387 -9.05 -15.14 1.32
C PHE A 387 -10.51 -15.55 1.58
N GLU A 388 -11.48 -15.06 0.80
CA GLU A 388 -12.89 -15.46 0.92
C GLU A 388 -13.08 -16.97 0.67
N LEU A 389 -12.38 -17.52 -0.32
CA LEU A 389 -12.39 -18.96 -0.60
C LEU A 389 -11.80 -19.77 0.57
N GLU A 390 -10.72 -19.30 1.18
CA GLU A 390 -10.17 -19.95 2.39
C GLU A 390 -11.07 -19.80 3.61
N VAL A 391 -11.78 -18.68 3.74
CA VAL A 391 -12.81 -18.54 4.78
C VAL A 391 -13.91 -19.56 4.57
N LYS A 392 -14.46 -19.69 3.34
CA LYS A 392 -15.47 -20.72 3.02
C LYS A 392 -14.98 -22.12 3.38
N ARG A 393 -13.74 -22.47 3.04
CA ARG A 393 -13.12 -23.74 3.44
C ARG A 393 -13.09 -23.93 4.97
N ILE A 394 -12.78 -22.89 5.74
CA ILE A 394 -12.85 -22.96 7.22
C ILE A 394 -14.30 -23.14 7.71
N LEU A 395 -15.29 -22.50 7.07
CA LEU A 395 -16.69 -22.70 7.43
C LEU A 395 -17.13 -24.17 7.24
N ARG A 396 -16.69 -24.81 6.15
CA ARG A 396 -16.92 -26.24 5.91
C ARG A 396 -16.15 -27.15 6.85
N LEU A 397 -14.93 -26.75 7.23
CA LEU A 397 -14.22 -27.42 8.31
C LEU A 397 -15.04 -27.38 9.61
N CYS A 398 -15.74 -26.29 9.93
CA CYS A 398 -16.62 -26.27 11.10
C CYS A 398 -17.75 -27.31 11.00
N ASP A 399 -18.34 -27.52 9.82
CA ASP A 399 -19.37 -28.56 9.60
C ASP A 399 -18.81 -29.95 9.91
N LEU A 400 -17.63 -30.26 9.35
CA LEU A 400 -16.94 -31.53 9.60
C LEU A 400 -16.57 -31.70 11.09
N LEU A 401 -16.10 -30.64 11.75
CA LEU A 401 -15.73 -30.67 13.15
C LEU A 401 -16.95 -30.88 14.07
N ILE A 402 -18.12 -30.33 13.72
CA ILE A 402 -19.37 -30.63 14.42
C ILE A 402 -19.72 -32.11 14.25
N TYR A 403 -19.71 -32.61 13.01
CA TYR A 403 -20.04 -34.01 12.70
C TYR A 403 -19.13 -34.96 13.46
N THR A 404 -17.82 -34.75 13.40
CA THR A 404 -16.83 -35.61 14.07
C THR A 404 -16.86 -35.46 15.60
N SER A 405 -17.33 -34.33 16.12
CA SER A 405 -17.54 -34.13 17.55
C SER A 405 -18.82 -34.79 18.07
N SER A 406 -19.76 -35.20 17.22
CA SER A 406 -21.05 -35.74 17.66
C SER A 406 -20.90 -37.10 18.36
N PRO A 407 -21.72 -37.39 19.41
CA PRO A 407 -21.73 -38.71 20.05
C PRO A 407 -22.01 -39.84 19.06
N GLU A 408 -22.92 -39.61 18.11
CA GLU A 408 -23.34 -40.58 17.10
C GLU A 408 -22.16 -40.99 16.21
N TYR A 409 -21.39 -40.01 15.73
CA TYR A 409 -20.20 -40.30 14.94
C TYR A 409 -19.14 -41.02 15.77
N ARG A 410 -18.88 -40.60 17.01
CA ARG A 410 -17.88 -41.27 17.85
C ARG A 410 -18.21 -42.74 18.09
N MET A 411 -19.49 -43.05 18.32
CA MET A 411 -19.97 -44.43 18.45
C MET A 411 -19.89 -45.20 17.12
N ALA A 412 -20.08 -44.52 16.00
CA ALA A 412 -20.04 -45.12 14.66
C ALA A 412 -18.67 -45.06 13.96
N SER A 413 -17.66 -44.45 14.58
CA SER A 413 -16.36 -44.15 13.94
C SER A 413 -15.55 -45.37 13.53
N SER A 414 -15.88 -46.54 14.08
CA SER A 414 -15.29 -47.83 13.73
C SER A 414 -15.93 -48.49 12.49
N TYR A 415 -17.09 -48.00 12.01
CA TYR A 415 -17.73 -48.52 10.81
C TYR A 415 -17.14 -47.86 9.54
N SER A 416 -16.94 -48.65 8.50
CA SER A 416 -16.30 -48.20 7.25
C SER A 416 -17.01 -47.00 6.62
N GLY A 417 -18.34 -47.02 6.49
CA GLY A 417 -19.07 -45.93 5.83
C GLY A 417 -18.94 -44.56 6.51
N ALA A 418 -18.90 -44.50 7.85
CA ALA A 418 -18.69 -43.25 8.58
C ALA A 418 -17.24 -42.76 8.44
N LYS A 419 -16.28 -43.69 8.48
CA LYS A 419 -14.86 -43.41 8.27
C LYS A 419 -14.59 -42.89 6.85
N ASP A 420 -15.12 -43.54 5.83
CA ASP A 420 -14.95 -43.17 4.42
C ASP A 420 -15.53 -41.78 4.13
N THR A 421 -16.69 -41.46 4.72
CA THR A 421 -17.32 -40.13 4.59
C THR A 421 -16.46 -39.04 5.22
N ARG A 422 -15.89 -39.28 6.41
CA ARG A 422 -14.95 -38.33 7.05
C ARG A 422 -13.71 -38.14 6.20
N GLU A 423 -13.08 -39.22 5.74
CA GLU A 423 -11.85 -39.17 4.93
C GLU A 423 -12.07 -38.44 3.61
N MET A 424 -13.24 -38.61 2.97
CA MET A 424 -13.61 -37.83 1.79
C MET A 424 -13.68 -36.33 2.09
N ALA A 425 -14.39 -35.92 3.15
CA ALA A 425 -14.50 -34.51 3.54
C ALA A 425 -13.12 -33.91 3.92
N GLU A 426 -12.29 -34.65 4.64
CA GLU A 426 -10.91 -34.26 4.98
C GLU A 426 -10.07 -34.06 3.73
N SER A 427 -10.19 -34.96 2.73
CA SER A 427 -9.45 -34.83 1.46
C SER A 427 -9.79 -33.53 0.71
N ILE A 428 -11.03 -33.06 0.81
CA ILE A 428 -11.48 -31.81 0.17
C ILE A 428 -11.00 -30.59 0.97
N ILE A 429 -11.16 -30.60 2.29
CA ILE A 429 -10.76 -29.49 3.17
C ILE A 429 -9.23 -29.31 3.19
N HIS A 430 -8.49 -30.41 3.17
CA HIS A 430 -7.02 -30.39 3.21
C HIS A 430 -6.36 -30.36 1.84
N SER A 431 -7.16 -30.41 0.77
CA SER A 431 -6.70 -30.26 -0.60
C SER A 431 -5.84 -29.01 -0.78
N VAL A 432 -4.78 -29.17 -1.58
CA VAL A 432 -3.93 -28.09 -2.08
C VAL A 432 -4.61 -27.30 -3.20
N ALA A 433 -5.69 -27.82 -3.78
CA ALA A 433 -6.43 -27.14 -4.84
C ALA A 433 -7.10 -25.85 -4.33
N ILE A 434 -7.29 -24.89 -5.23
CA ILE A 434 -8.09 -23.69 -4.94
C ILE A 434 -9.54 -24.12 -4.71
N TYR A 435 -10.14 -23.66 -3.60
CA TYR A 435 -11.52 -23.98 -3.27
C TYR A 435 -12.48 -23.39 -4.31
N ASN A 436 -13.51 -24.14 -4.72
CA ASN A 436 -14.47 -23.72 -5.73
C ASN A 436 -15.84 -24.37 -5.51
N GLU A 437 -16.85 -23.97 -6.29
CA GLU A 437 -18.22 -24.49 -6.17
C GLU A 437 -18.30 -26.01 -6.38
N ILE A 438 -17.51 -26.57 -7.29
CA ILE A 438 -17.48 -28.03 -7.55
C ILE A 438 -16.99 -28.81 -6.33
N LEU A 439 -16.01 -28.26 -5.60
CA LEU A 439 -15.53 -28.85 -4.35
C LEU A 439 -16.54 -28.64 -3.22
N ASP A 440 -17.24 -27.50 -3.21
CA ASP A 440 -18.28 -27.20 -2.22
C ASP A 440 -19.50 -28.11 -2.38
N ASP A 441 -19.94 -28.40 -3.61
CA ASP A 441 -21.07 -29.30 -3.90
C ASP A 441 -20.79 -30.77 -3.52
N LYS A 442 -19.51 -31.13 -3.39
CA LYS A 442 -19.07 -32.46 -2.94
C LYS A 442 -19.03 -32.60 -1.42
N MET A 443 -19.11 -31.49 -0.69
CA MET A 443 -19.10 -31.42 0.78
C MET A 443 -20.51 -31.28 1.34
#